data_AF-A0AAX6RXT1-F1
#
_entry.id   AF-A0AAX6RXT1-F1
#
_cell.length_a   1.000
_cell.length_b   1.000
_cell.length_c   1.000
_cell.angle_alpha   90.00
_cell.angle_beta   90.00
_cell.angle_gamma   90.00
#
_symmetry.space_group_name_H-M   'P 1'
#
loop_
_entity.id
_entity.type
_entity.pdbx_description
1 polymer ?
#
loop_
_entity_poly.entity_id
_entity_poly.type
_entity_poly.pdbx_seq_one_letter_code
_entity_poly.pdbx_strand_id
1 'polypeptide(L)'
;MNRDSLAAGHRGVHRPRPLHGYEVRRGHRRPQACSLCSVTNSGKTTLTNSLRKALPNCCVIHQDDFFKAPLFQPQDQIAVGEDGFKQWDALEALDMEAMLGTVQAWLSSPQKFARAHGVKLQPDAPDTHILLLEGFLLYSYRPLLDVYSRSYFLTVPYEECKWRRSTRSYPVPDPPGLFDGHVWPMYQKYKREMEASGVEVVQLDGTQPRDALFLQVLGDIQNLLLNQDSSPRIAGPGQAAGHCVAVSPLGTSPRSV
;
A
#
# COMPACT_ATOMS: atom_id res chain seq x y z
N MET A 1 16.13 -61.18 -7.52
CA MET A 1 16.52 -60.73 -6.17
C MET A 1 17.16 -59.36 -6.31
N ASN A 2 16.62 -58.39 -5.53
CA ASN A 2 17.00 -56.98 -5.29
C ASN A 2 17.25 -56.04 -6.49
N ARG A 3 16.47 -54.97 -6.75
CA ARG A 3 15.99 -53.81 -5.94
C ARG A 3 17.12 -52.89 -5.44
N ASP A 4 17.17 -51.69 -6.03
CA ASP A 4 17.25 -50.34 -5.41
C ASP A 4 17.97 -49.36 -6.38
N SER A 5 17.27 -48.48 -7.09
CA SER A 5 16.66 -47.19 -6.67
C SER A 5 17.65 -46.02 -6.64
N LEU A 6 17.57 -45.13 -7.63
CA LEU A 6 17.85 -43.69 -7.46
C LEU A 6 17.19 -42.89 -8.59
N ALA A 7 15.93 -42.49 -8.34
CA ALA A 7 15.22 -41.49 -9.12
C ALA A 7 15.74 -40.10 -8.72
N ALA A 8 16.25 -39.34 -9.68
CA ALA A 8 16.62 -37.95 -9.51
C ALA A 8 15.35 -37.09 -9.33
N GLY A 9 15.17 -36.56 -8.13
CA GLY A 9 14.07 -35.67 -7.79
C GLY A 9 14.23 -34.29 -8.42
N HIS A 10 13.26 -33.90 -9.26
CA HIS A 10 13.00 -32.52 -9.60
C HIS A 10 12.72 -31.72 -8.32
N ARG A 11 13.67 -30.87 -7.89
CA ARG A 11 13.37 -29.81 -6.92
C ARG A 11 12.63 -28.71 -7.64
N GLY A 12 11.30 -28.72 -7.48
CA GLY A 12 10.43 -27.64 -7.90
C GLY A 12 10.88 -26.31 -7.31
N VAL A 13 10.90 -25.30 -8.17
CA VAL A 13 11.07 -23.89 -7.84
C VAL A 13 10.05 -23.52 -6.77
N HIS A 14 10.54 -23.10 -5.59
CA HIS A 14 9.70 -22.55 -4.52
C HIS A 14 8.94 -21.33 -5.06
N ARG A 15 7.65 -21.48 -5.32
CA ARG A 15 6.74 -20.32 -5.41
C ARG A 15 6.62 -19.73 -4.00
N PRO A 16 6.81 -18.42 -3.80
CA PRO A 16 6.49 -17.79 -2.53
C PRO A 16 4.99 -17.96 -2.25
N ARG A 17 4.64 -18.29 -0.99
CA ARG A 17 3.25 -18.37 -0.55
C ARG A 17 2.62 -16.97 -0.64
N PRO A 18 1.34 -16.84 -1.06
CA PRO A 18 0.62 -15.58 -0.93
C PRO A 18 0.59 -15.16 0.55
N LEU A 19 0.77 -13.87 0.82
CA LEU A 19 0.62 -13.26 2.14
C LEU A 19 -0.86 -13.23 2.57
N HIS A 20 -1.46 -14.41 2.77
CA HIS A 20 -2.74 -14.56 3.47
C HIS A 20 -2.45 -14.91 4.93
N GLY A 21 -2.17 -13.88 5.73
CA GLY A 21 -1.77 -14.05 7.13
C GLY A 21 -2.24 -12.91 8.03
N TYR A 22 -3.46 -12.41 7.82
CA TYR A 22 -4.11 -11.52 8.77
C TYR A 22 -5.32 -12.23 9.36
N GLU A 23 -5.16 -12.77 10.56
CA GLU A 23 -6.25 -13.39 11.30
C GLU A 23 -7.14 -12.27 11.87
N VAL A 24 -8.25 -11.98 11.20
CA VAL A 24 -9.21 -10.96 11.63
C VAL A 24 -9.85 -11.45 12.93
N ARG A 25 -9.49 -10.84 14.06
CA ARG A 25 -10.21 -11.03 15.33
C ARG A 25 -11.68 -10.67 15.11
N ARG A 26 -12.61 -11.55 15.53
CA ARG A 26 -14.06 -11.33 15.40
C ARG A 26 -14.42 -9.93 15.91
N GLY A 27 -14.87 -9.05 15.02
CA GLY A 27 -15.38 -7.71 15.33
C GLY A 27 -14.59 -6.51 14.78
N HIS A 28 -13.32 -6.67 14.37
CA HIS A 28 -12.50 -5.55 13.86
C HIS A 28 -12.59 -5.45 12.32
N ARG A 29 -12.68 -4.24 11.76
CA ARG A 29 -12.65 -4.03 10.30
C ARG A 29 -11.22 -4.18 9.77
N ARG A 30 -11.07 -4.61 8.51
CA ARG A 30 -9.74 -4.79 7.90
C ARG A 30 -9.07 -3.42 7.67
N PRO A 31 -7.80 -3.22 8.09
CA PRO A 31 -7.06 -2.01 7.77
C PRO A 31 -6.99 -1.78 6.26
N GLN A 32 -7.11 -0.53 5.81
CA GLN A 32 -7.04 -0.15 4.40
C GLN A 32 -5.77 0.62 4.08
N ALA A 33 -4.97 0.12 3.16
CA ALA A 33 -3.80 0.82 2.64
C ALA A 33 -4.10 1.32 1.23
N CYS A 34 -4.11 2.63 1.05
CA CYS A 34 -4.24 3.29 -0.26
C CYS A 34 -2.90 3.87 -0.67
N SER A 35 -2.56 3.77 -1.95
CA SER A 35 -1.32 4.33 -2.49
C SER A 35 -1.59 5.47 -3.48
N LEU A 36 -0.80 6.53 -3.38
CA LEU A 36 -0.78 7.70 -4.26
C LEU A 36 0.60 7.78 -4.91
N CYS A 37 0.72 7.25 -6.12
CA CYS A 37 1.95 7.29 -6.90
C CYS A 37 1.85 8.32 -8.03
N SER A 38 2.97 8.96 -8.39
CA SER A 38 2.99 9.93 -9.47
C SER A 38 4.40 10.43 -9.78
N VAL A 39 4.58 11.06 -10.93
CA VAL A 39 5.73 11.94 -11.21
C VAL A 39 5.97 12.94 -10.08
N THR A 40 7.22 13.35 -9.90
CA THR A 40 7.57 14.44 -8.99
C THR A 40 6.76 15.72 -9.27
N ASN A 41 6.50 16.52 -8.24
CA ASN A 41 5.78 17.80 -8.33
C ASN A 41 4.34 17.76 -8.89
N SER A 42 3.70 16.60 -8.92
CA SER A 42 2.32 16.48 -9.39
C SER A 42 1.24 16.94 -8.40
N GLY A 43 1.58 17.12 -7.12
CA GLY A 43 0.65 17.53 -6.07
C GLY A 43 0.25 16.45 -5.07
N LYS A 44 0.90 15.27 -5.11
CA LYS A 44 0.67 14.15 -4.17
C LYS A 44 0.55 14.58 -2.71
N THR A 45 1.59 15.22 -2.18
CA THR A 45 1.65 15.64 -0.77
C THR A 45 0.54 16.62 -0.40
N THR A 46 0.11 17.47 -1.33
CA THR A 46 -1.04 18.35 -1.10
C THR A 46 -2.34 17.54 -0.97
N LEU A 47 -2.59 16.62 -1.90
CA LEU A 47 -3.75 15.75 -1.89
C LEU A 47 -3.79 14.85 -0.64
N THR A 48 -2.67 14.19 -0.31
CA THR A 48 -2.52 13.34 0.86
C THR A 48 -2.75 14.10 2.16
N ASN A 49 -2.28 15.33 2.27
CA ASN A 49 -2.53 16.17 3.44
C ASN A 49 -4.01 16.54 3.60
N SER A 50 -4.72 16.82 2.50
CA SER A 50 -6.16 17.05 2.53
C SER A 50 -6.93 15.79 2.93
N LEU A 51 -6.58 14.64 2.35
CA LEU A 51 -7.18 13.34 2.68
C LEU A 51 -6.97 12.96 4.15
N ARG A 52 -5.74 13.12 4.67
CA ARG A 52 -5.41 12.84 6.08
C ARG A 52 -6.28 13.63 7.06
N LYS A 53 -6.66 14.87 6.71
CA LYS A 53 -7.53 15.72 7.55
C LYS A 53 -8.99 15.28 7.49
N ALA A 54 -9.44 14.74 6.37
CA ALA A 54 -10.82 14.34 6.15
C ALA A 54 -11.13 12.90 6.58
N LEU A 55 -10.11 12.02 6.61
CA LEU A 55 -10.26 10.60 6.91
C LEU A 55 -9.97 10.30 8.39
N PRO A 56 -10.80 9.49 9.07
CA PRO A 56 -10.56 9.09 10.46
C PRO A 56 -9.38 8.13 10.57
N ASN A 57 -8.63 8.21 11.67
CA ASN A 57 -7.52 7.29 12.00
C ASN A 57 -6.52 7.09 10.84
N CYS A 58 -6.28 8.15 10.07
CA CYS A 58 -5.47 8.13 8.85
C CYS A 58 -3.99 8.39 9.14
N CYS A 59 -3.14 7.43 8.82
CA CYS A 59 -1.68 7.57 8.84
C CYS A 59 -1.15 7.84 7.43
N VAL A 60 0.03 8.44 7.34
CA VAL A 60 0.70 8.70 6.06
C VAL A 60 2.15 8.24 6.14
N ILE A 61 2.63 7.56 5.10
CA ILE A 61 4.05 7.22 4.90
C ILE A 61 4.49 7.87 3.60
N HIS A 62 5.55 8.69 3.66
CA HIS A 62 6.14 9.37 2.51
C HIS A 62 7.35 8.58 2.01
N GLN A 63 7.38 8.21 0.72
CA GLN A 63 8.53 7.50 0.13
C GLN A 63 9.82 8.31 0.23
N ASP A 64 9.72 9.65 0.16
CA ASP A 64 10.86 10.56 0.25
C ASP A 64 11.59 10.48 1.62
N ASP A 65 10.95 9.96 2.67
CA ASP A 65 11.60 9.75 3.99
C ASP A 65 12.60 8.58 3.98
N PHE A 66 12.61 7.76 2.91
CA PHE A 66 13.41 6.54 2.79
C PHE A 66 14.58 6.67 1.82
N PHE A 67 15.03 7.88 1.47
CA PHE A 67 16.29 8.03 0.74
C PHE A 67 17.48 7.54 1.58
N LYS A 68 18.33 6.67 1.01
CA LYS A 68 19.50 6.11 1.71
C LYS A 68 20.51 7.17 2.15
N ALA A 69 20.66 8.21 1.34
CA ALA A 69 21.46 9.38 1.64
C ALA A 69 20.53 10.60 1.83
N PRO A 70 19.92 10.78 3.02
CA PRO A 70 19.18 12.00 3.30
C PRO A 70 20.14 13.19 3.21
N LEU A 71 19.62 14.36 2.85
CA LEU A 71 20.31 15.59 2.41
C LEU A 71 21.57 16.03 3.21
N PHE A 72 21.80 15.50 4.41
CA PHE A 72 22.91 15.82 5.30
C PHE A 72 24.02 14.76 5.37
N GLN A 73 23.90 13.66 4.62
CA GLN A 73 24.92 12.62 4.48
C GLN A 73 25.71 12.79 3.17
N PRO A 74 26.92 12.19 3.06
CA PRO A 74 27.67 12.21 1.81
C PRO A 74 26.80 11.64 0.68
N GLN A 75 26.53 12.47 -0.32
CA GLN A 75 25.75 12.08 -1.51
C GLN A 75 26.52 11.09 -2.40
N ASP A 76 27.72 10.68 -1.98
CA ASP A 76 28.62 9.73 -2.65
C ASP A 76 28.03 8.33 -2.71
N GLN A 77 26.99 8.04 -1.89
CA GLN A 77 26.25 6.78 -1.94
C GLN A 77 25.29 6.70 -3.14
N ILE A 78 24.95 7.83 -3.78
CA ILE A 78 24.12 7.85 -4.98
C ILE A 78 25.02 7.85 -6.20
N ALA A 79 24.93 6.78 -6.99
CA ALA A 79 25.70 6.63 -8.21
C ALA A 79 25.36 7.74 -9.23
N VAL A 80 26.37 8.13 -10.01
CA VAL A 80 26.20 8.95 -11.20
C VAL A 80 25.97 8.01 -12.38
N GLY A 81 24.89 8.22 -13.13
CA GLY A 81 24.56 7.42 -14.30
C GLY A 81 25.38 7.81 -15.53
N GLU A 82 25.19 7.05 -16.61
CA GLU A 82 25.77 7.37 -17.93
C GLU A 82 25.24 8.70 -18.50
N ASP A 83 24.08 9.14 -18.01
CA ASP A 83 23.48 10.45 -18.28
C ASP A 83 24.23 11.61 -17.62
N GLY A 84 25.23 11.33 -16.76
CA GLY A 84 26.00 12.33 -16.02
C GLY A 84 25.27 12.87 -14.79
N PHE A 85 24.10 12.34 -14.42
CA PHE A 85 23.30 12.78 -13.30
C PHE A 85 23.28 11.76 -12.16
N LYS A 86 23.09 12.26 -10.93
CA LYS A 86 22.87 11.40 -9.76
C LYS A 86 21.52 10.70 -9.88
N GLN A 87 21.51 9.39 -9.69
CA GLN A 87 20.35 8.52 -9.89
C GLN A 87 19.36 8.56 -8.73
N TRP A 88 18.84 9.75 -8.40
CA TRP A 88 17.86 9.93 -7.31
C TRP A 88 16.48 9.41 -7.67
N ASP A 89 16.13 9.45 -8.96
CA ASP A 89 14.82 8.99 -9.42
C ASP A 89 14.79 7.47 -9.65
N ALA A 90 15.64 6.68 -8.95
CA ALA A 90 15.76 5.23 -9.07
C ALA A 90 15.53 4.49 -7.74
N LEU A 91 15.09 3.22 -7.80
CA LEU A 91 14.82 2.41 -6.60
C LEU A 91 16.06 2.22 -5.73
N GLU A 92 17.24 2.17 -6.34
CA GLU A 92 18.52 1.98 -5.68
C GLU A 92 18.85 3.12 -4.71
N ALA A 93 18.31 4.33 -4.94
CA ALA A 93 18.46 5.48 -4.06
C ALA A 93 17.61 5.39 -2.78
N LEU A 94 16.63 4.47 -2.74
CA LEU A 94 15.66 4.32 -1.66
C LEU A 94 15.90 3.04 -0.85
N ASP A 95 15.72 3.14 0.46
CA ASP A 95 15.63 2.00 1.37
C ASP A 95 14.18 1.46 1.39
N MET A 96 13.83 0.76 0.32
CA MET A 96 12.49 0.18 0.15
C MET A 96 12.21 -0.98 1.13
N GLU A 97 13.25 -1.60 1.69
CA GLU A 97 13.11 -2.60 2.75
C GLU A 97 12.67 -1.94 4.06
N ALA A 98 13.30 -0.83 4.46
CA ALA A 98 12.85 -0.04 5.61
C ALA A 98 11.42 0.51 5.42
N MET A 99 11.09 0.95 4.19
CA MET A 99 9.72 1.38 3.87
C MET A 99 8.71 0.24 4.04
N LEU A 100 9.01 -0.95 3.50
CA LEU A 100 8.17 -2.14 3.67
C LEU A 100 8.06 -2.51 5.15
N GLY A 101 9.15 -2.49 5.92
CA GLY A 101 9.13 -2.73 7.37
C GLY A 101 8.20 -1.78 8.11
N THR A 102 8.18 -0.50 7.74
CA THR A 102 7.28 0.51 8.31
C THR A 102 5.82 0.21 7.99
N VAL A 103 5.53 -0.20 6.75
CA VAL A 103 4.20 -0.63 6.33
C VAL A 103 3.76 -1.89 7.08
N GLN A 104 4.66 -2.86 7.28
CA GLN A 104 4.38 -4.07 8.05
C GLN A 104 4.16 -3.78 9.54
N ALA A 105 4.83 -2.77 10.11
CA ALA A 105 4.58 -2.33 11.47
C ALA A 105 3.17 -1.73 11.61
N TRP A 106 2.73 -0.93 10.63
CA TRP A 106 1.36 -0.43 10.58
C TRP A 106 0.36 -1.56 10.42
N LEU A 107 0.59 -2.49 9.49
CA LEU A 107 -0.21 -3.70 9.33
C LEU A 107 -0.20 -4.54 10.62
N SER A 108 0.84 -4.57 11.43
CA SER A 108 0.80 -5.40 12.65
C SER A 108 -0.10 -4.79 13.72
N SER A 109 -0.12 -3.46 13.83
CA SER A 109 -0.96 -2.75 14.79
C SER A 109 -1.18 -1.28 14.40
N PRO A 110 -2.25 -0.95 13.66
CA PRO A 110 -2.51 0.41 13.21
C PRO A 110 -2.66 1.41 14.34
N GLN A 111 -3.26 0.99 15.47
CA GLN A 111 -3.44 1.85 16.65
C GLN A 111 -2.13 2.21 17.33
N LYS A 112 -1.22 1.24 17.49
CA LYS A 112 0.11 1.51 18.07
C LYS A 112 0.94 2.39 17.14
N PHE A 113 0.89 2.10 15.85
CA PHE A 113 1.54 2.92 14.83
C PHE A 113 1.03 4.36 14.88
N ALA A 114 -0.29 4.57 14.84
CA ALA A 114 -0.89 5.90 14.92
C ALA A 114 -0.40 6.69 16.14
N ARG A 115 -0.40 6.07 17.32
CA ARG A 115 0.08 6.70 18.57
C ARG A 115 1.58 7.04 18.51
N ALA A 116 2.41 6.13 18.01
CA ALA A 116 3.86 6.34 17.89
C ALA A 116 4.20 7.47 16.90
N HIS A 117 3.37 7.67 15.88
CA HIS A 117 3.53 8.70 14.85
C HIS A 117 2.67 9.97 15.11
N GLY A 118 2.18 10.16 16.33
CA GLY A 118 1.47 11.38 16.75
C GLY A 118 0.08 11.58 16.13
N VAL A 119 -0.50 10.54 15.53
CA VAL A 119 -1.87 10.57 15.00
C VAL A 119 -2.84 10.35 16.16
N LYS A 120 -3.66 11.38 16.44
CA LYS A 120 -4.71 11.31 17.46
C LYS A 120 -5.84 10.40 16.97
N LEU A 121 -6.00 9.25 17.62
CA LEU A 121 -7.14 8.37 17.40
C LEU A 121 -8.38 9.01 18.01
N GLN A 122 -9.48 9.03 17.26
CA GLN A 122 -10.75 9.54 17.76
C GLN A 122 -11.47 8.42 18.54
N PRO A 123 -11.82 8.61 19.83
CA PRO A 123 -12.38 7.55 20.67
C PRO A 123 -13.72 6.98 20.18
N ASP A 124 -14.48 7.79 19.45
CA ASP A 124 -15.81 7.54 18.92
C ASP A 124 -15.81 7.21 17.42
N ALA A 125 -14.65 7.29 16.75
CA ALA A 125 -14.56 6.95 15.34
C ALA A 125 -14.74 5.45 15.10
N PRO A 126 -15.19 5.05 13.89
CA PRO A 126 -15.21 3.66 13.48
C PRO A 126 -13.84 3.01 13.69
N ASP A 127 -13.83 1.72 14.03
CA ASP A 127 -12.61 0.89 14.11
C ASP A 127 -12.06 0.56 12.71
N THR A 128 -11.95 1.59 11.88
CA THR A 128 -11.35 1.58 10.55
C THR A 128 -10.06 2.37 10.62
N HIS A 129 -8.98 1.77 10.16
CA HIS A 129 -7.67 2.40 10.08
C HIS A 129 -7.24 2.52 8.64
N ILE A 130 -6.74 3.70 8.28
CA ILE A 130 -6.36 4.03 6.90
C ILE A 130 -4.89 4.39 6.88
N LEU A 131 -4.17 3.84 5.91
CA LEU A 131 -2.80 4.21 5.59
C LEU A 131 -2.78 4.80 4.18
N LEU A 132 -2.25 6.01 4.04
CA LEU A 132 -1.90 6.57 2.74
C LEU A 132 -0.39 6.40 2.55
N LEU A 133 0.00 5.73 1.48
CA LEU A 133 1.39 5.71 1.03
C LEU A 133 1.51 6.67 -0.14
N GLU A 134 2.43 7.63 -0.07
CA GLU A 134 2.70 8.51 -1.22
C GLU A 134 4.15 8.43 -1.68
N GLY A 135 4.35 8.48 -2.99
CA GLY A 135 5.67 8.35 -3.58
C GLY A 135 5.66 8.46 -5.10
N PHE A 136 6.81 8.28 -5.72
CA PHE A 136 6.97 8.34 -7.17
C PHE A 136 7.39 7.01 -7.80
N LEU A 137 7.87 6.05 -6.99
CA LEU A 137 8.28 4.69 -7.40
C LEU A 137 7.54 3.57 -6.66
N LEU A 138 6.38 3.86 -6.04
CA LEU A 138 5.64 2.88 -5.24
C LEU A 138 5.31 1.60 -6.03
N TYR A 139 4.96 1.75 -7.31
CA TYR A 139 4.53 0.64 -8.15
C TYR A 139 5.66 -0.13 -8.82
N SER A 140 6.89 0.37 -8.68
CA SER A 140 8.09 -0.31 -9.18
C SER A 140 8.62 -1.36 -8.17
N TYR A 141 8.11 -1.35 -6.93
CA TYR A 141 8.55 -2.26 -5.86
C TYR A 141 7.46 -3.27 -5.50
N ARG A 142 7.55 -4.46 -6.11
CA ARG A 142 6.54 -5.54 -6.01
C ARG A 142 6.07 -5.87 -4.59
N PRO A 143 6.93 -5.97 -3.55
CA PRO A 143 6.46 -6.33 -2.21
C PRO A 143 5.41 -5.39 -1.61
N LEU A 144 5.35 -4.12 -2.07
CA LEU A 144 4.34 -3.18 -1.61
C LEU A 144 3.00 -3.32 -2.35
N LEU A 145 2.99 -3.88 -3.58
CA LEU A 145 1.78 -4.03 -4.39
C LEU A 145 0.74 -4.91 -3.69
N ASP A 146 1.19 -5.96 -3.01
CA ASP A 146 0.32 -6.91 -2.27
C ASP A 146 -0.38 -6.27 -1.05
N VAL A 147 0.04 -5.07 -0.65
CA VAL A 147 -0.52 -4.34 0.49
C VAL A 147 -1.66 -3.41 0.06
N TYR A 148 -1.65 -2.93 -1.18
CA TYR A 148 -2.56 -1.86 -1.61
C TYR A 148 -3.99 -2.37 -1.80
N SER A 149 -4.92 -1.79 -1.05
CA SER A 149 -6.36 -1.95 -1.25
C SER A 149 -6.88 -1.10 -2.42
N ARG A 150 -6.21 0.03 -2.67
CA ARG A 150 -6.50 0.93 -3.79
C ARG A 150 -5.23 1.66 -4.21
N SER A 151 -5.04 1.78 -5.52
CA SER A 151 -3.87 2.40 -6.12
C SER A 151 -4.29 3.54 -7.03
N TYR A 152 -3.74 4.73 -6.82
CA TYR A 152 -3.99 5.93 -7.60
C TYR A 152 -2.70 6.38 -8.29
N PHE A 153 -2.78 6.67 -9.59
CA PHE A 153 -1.66 7.20 -10.35
C PHE A 153 -1.98 8.60 -10.88
N LEU A 154 -1.34 9.63 -10.32
CA LEU A 154 -1.53 11.01 -10.76
C LEU A 154 -0.64 11.30 -11.96
N THR A 155 -1.21 11.83 -13.03
CA THR A 155 -0.50 12.18 -14.26
C THR A 155 -0.51 13.68 -14.49
N VAL A 156 0.62 14.22 -14.95
CA VAL A 156 0.76 15.63 -15.30
C VAL A 156 1.55 15.69 -16.61
N PRO A 157 1.13 16.51 -17.60
CA PRO A 157 1.88 16.70 -18.84
C PRO A 157 3.31 17.19 -18.58
N TYR A 158 4.22 16.86 -19.48
CA TYR A 158 5.65 17.21 -19.39
C TYR A 158 5.87 18.69 -19.08
N GLU A 159 5.25 19.60 -19.85
CA GLU A 159 5.44 21.05 -19.70
C GLU A 159 5.02 21.56 -18.33
N GLU A 160 3.84 21.12 -17.86
CA GLU A 160 3.31 21.49 -16.56
C GLU A 160 4.19 20.93 -15.43
N CYS A 161 4.66 19.68 -15.56
CA CYS A 161 5.57 19.08 -14.59
C CYS A 161 6.91 19.82 -14.52
N LYS A 162 7.48 20.16 -15.69
CA LYS A 162 8.73 20.91 -15.80
C LYS A 162 8.60 22.29 -15.16
N TRP A 163 7.52 22.99 -15.49
CA TRP A 163 7.21 24.29 -14.93
C TRP A 163 7.08 24.22 -13.39
N ARG A 164 6.23 23.32 -12.86
CA ARG A 164 6.08 23.11 -11.41
C ARG A 164 7.39 22.75 -10.70
N ARG A 165 8.29 22.02 -11.37
CA ARG A 165 9.60 21.66 -10.82
C ARG A 165 10.55 22.86 -10.80
N SER A 166 10.57 23.65 -11.87
CA SER A 166 11.39 24.86 -11.97
C SER A 166 11.07 25.91 -10.89
N THR A 167 9.82 25.94 -10.40
CA THR A 167 9.37 26.86 -9.35
C THR A 167 9.58 26.32 -7.92
N ARG A 168 10.02 25.07 -7.75
CA ARG A 168 10.18 24.46 -6.43
C ARG A 168 11.57 24.74 -5.87
N SER A 169 11.62 25.10 -4.59
CA SER A 169 12.88 25.21 -3.86
C SER A 169 13.26 23.85 -3.27
N TYR A 170 14.30 23.23 -3.82
CA TYR A 170 14.96 22.09 -3.20
C TYR A 170 16.13 22.56 -2.33
N PRO A 171 16.50 21.86 -1.25
CA PRO A 171 17.68 22.19 -0.46
C PRO A 171 18.97 22.13 -1.26
N VAL A 172 19.03 21.24 -2.27
CA VAL A 172 20.07 21.19 -3.29
C VAL A 172 19.41 21.54 -4.63
N PRO A 173 19.80 22.65 -5.28
CA PRO A 173 19.24 23.03 -6.57
C PRO A 173 19.48 21.97 -7.64
N ASP A 174 18.50 21.78 -8.53
CA ASP A 174 18.65 20.93 -9.70
C ASP A 174 19.76 21.49 -10.61
N PRO A 175 20.75 20.68 -11.05
CA PRO A 175 21.73 21.11 -12.03
C PRO A 175 21.06 21.36 -13.39
N PRO A 176 21.67 22.19 -14.26
CA PRO A 176 21.15 22.46 -15.60
C PRO A 176 20.87 21.16 -16.37
N GLY A 177 19.69 21.08 -16.99
CA GLY A 177 19.30 19.92 -17.80
C GLY A 177 18.84 18.68 -17.02
N LEU A 178 18.87 18.66 -15.68
CA LEU A 178 18.49 17.49 -14.89
C LEU A 178 17.09 16.98 -15.23
N PHE A 179 16.12 17.87 -15.39
CA PHE A 179 14.75 17.45 -15.66
C PHE A 179 14.61 16.69 -16.98
N ASP A 180 15.23 17.23 -18.03
CA ASP A 180 15.14 16.70 -19.39
C ASP A 180 16.03 15.47 -19.58
N GLY A 181 17.21 15.48 -18.96
CA GLY A 181 18.21 14.44 -19.09
C GLY A 181 18.03 13.25 -18.16
N HIS A 182 17.36 13.42 -17.01
CA HIS A 182 17.24 12.38 -16.00
C HIS A 182 15.80 12.16 -15.52
N VAL A 183 15.19 13.18 -14.91
CA VAL A 183 13.92 13.04 -14.17
C VAL A 183 12.80 12.53 -15.06
N TRP A 184 12.58 13.19 -16.21
CA TRP A 184 11.50 12.83 -17.11
C TRP A 184 11.74 11.49 -17.81
N PRO A 185 12.93 11.18 -18.34
CA PRO A 185 13.27 9.84 -18.81
C PRO A 185 13.03 8.73 -17.77
N MET A 186 13.44 8.94 -16.51
CA MET A 186 13.23 7.97 -15.42
C MET A 186 11.74 7.80 -15.11
N TYR A 187 10.98 8.88 -15.04
CA TYR A 187 9.52 8.80 -14.91
C TYR A 187 8.89 7.98 -16.05
N GLN A 188 9.24 8.26 -17.31
CA GLN A 188 8.71 7.52 -18.46
C GLN A 188 9.12 6.05 -18.45
N LYS A 189 10.32 5.72 -17.97
CA LYS A 189 10.77 4.34 -17.78
C LYS A 189 9.86 3.62 -16.78
N TYR A 190 9.72 4.14 -15.57
CA TYR A 190 8.93 3.49 -14.52
C TYR A 190 7.43 3.45 -14.81
N LYS A 191 6.89 4.47 -15.49
CA LYS A 191 5.51 4.44 -15.96
C LYS A 191 5.27 3.26 -16.92
N ARG A 192 6.16 3.07 -17.89
CA ARG A 192 6.08 1.94 -18.84
C ARG A 192 6.23 0.59 -18.14
N GLU A 193 7.14 0.48 -17.17
CA GLU A 193 7.32 -0.76 -16.39
C GLU A 193 6.08 -1.10 -15.55
N MET A 194 5.45 -0.09 -14.93
CA MET A 194 4.19 -0.23 -14.22
C MET A 194 3.05 -0.70 -15.17
N GLU A 195 2.91 -0.05 -16.33
CA GLU A 195 1.90 -0.41 -17.33
C GLU A 195 2.12 -1.85 -17.84
N ALA A 196 3.38 -2.22 -18.15
CA ALA A 196 3.73 -3.55 -18.65
C ALA A 196 3.56 -4.66 -17.60
N SER A 197 3.67 -4.34 -16.31
CA SER A 197 3.46 -5.30 -15.22
C SER A 197 1.99 -5.49 -14.85
N GLY A 198 1.07 -4.74 -15.47
CA GLY A 198 -0.36 -4.89 -15.27
C GLY A 198 -0.86 -4.40 -13.91
N VAL A 199 -0.14 -3.46 -13.29
CA VAL A 199 -0.58 -2.84 -12.02
C VAL A 199 -1.87 -2.06 -12.27
N GLU A 200 -2.96 -2.48 -11.63
CA GLU A 200 -4.24 -1.78 -11.72
C GLU A 200 -4.18 -0.50 -10.89
N VAL A 201 -4.41 0.64 -11.55
CA VAL A 201 -4.41 1.96 -10.91
C VAL A 201 -5.58 2.80 -11.40
N VAL A 202 -6.16 3.59 -10.51
CA VAL A 202 -7.07 4.67 -10.85
C VAL A 202 -6.25 5.83 -11.38
N GLN A 203 -6.40 6.13 -12.66
CA GLN A 203 -5.71 7.26 -13.29
C GLN A 203 -6.34 8.57 -12.82
N LEU A 204 -5.50 9.47 -12.34
CA LEU A 204 -5.88 10.80 -11.89
C LEU A 204 -5.21 11.86 -12.77
N ASP A 205 -5.94 12.92 -13.09
CA ASP A 205 -5.41 14.06 -13.83
C ASP A 205 -4.96 15.15 -12.84
N GLY A 206 -3.64 15.35 -12.74
CA GLY A 206 -3.02 16.34 -11.85
C GLY A 206 -3.05 17.78 -12.37
N THR A 207 -3.71 18.02 -13.51
CA THR A 207 -4.03 19.37 -13.99
C THR A 207 -5.37 19.87 -13.46
N GLN A 208 -6.20 18.99 -12.89
CA GLN A 208 -7.49 19.37 -12.32
C GLN A 208 -7.35 20.29 -11.09
N PRO A 209 -8.39 21.08 -10.76
CA PRO A 209 -8.45 21.83 -9.52
C PRO A 209 -8.29 20.92 -8.31
N ARG A 210 -7.55 21.40 -7.29
CA ARG A 210 -7.21 20.62 -6.09
C ARG A 210 -8.43 20.05 -5.38
N ASP A 211 -9.51 20.82 -5.28
CA ASP A 211 -10.74 20.41 -4.61
C ASP A 211 -11.47 19.31 -5.39
N ALA A 212 -11.49 19.39 -6.72
CA ALA A 212 -12.09 18.36 -7.57
C ALA A 212 -11.34 17.03 -7.41
N LEU A 213 -10.01 17.07 -7.49
CA LEU A 213 -9.16 15.90 -7.29
C LEU A 213 -9.31 15.31 -5.88
N PHE A 214 -9.37 16.17 -4.86
CA PHE A 214 -9.62 15.77 -3.48
C PHE A 214 -10.97 15.07 -3.31
N LEU A 215 -12.06 15.66 -3.80
CA LEU A 215 -13.40 15.08 -3.70
C LEU A 215 -13.52 13.75 -4.45
N GLN A 216 -12.89 13.65 -5.63
CA GLN A 216 -12.84 12.42 -6.41
C GLN A 216 -12.19 11.28 -5.60
N VAL A 217 -10.99 11.51 -5.07
CA VAL A 217 -10.25 10.48 -4.33
C VAL A 217 -10.91 10.18 -2.98
N LEU A 218 -11.41 11.20 -2.28
CA LEU A 218 -12.11 11.01 -1.01
C LEU A 218 -13.37 10.15 -1.20
N GLY A 219 -14.18 10.44 -2.22
CA GLY A 219 -15.39 9.68 -2.52
C GLY A 219 -15.07 8.23 -2.88
N ASP A 220 -14.02 7.98 -3.67
CA ASP A 220 -13.58 6.62 -4.02
C ASP A 220 -13.11 5.83 -2.77
N ILE A 221 -12.31 6.46 -1.89
CA ILE A 221 -11.91 5.84 -0.61
C ILE A 221 -13.14 5.55 0.24
N GLN A 222 -14.07 6.50 0.40
CA GLN A 222 -15.28 6.29 1.20
C GLN A 222 -16.13 5.13 0.66
N ASN A 223 -16.28 5.02 -0.66
CA ASN A 223 -16.97 3.90 -1.28
C ASN A 223 -16.26 2.56 -1.03
N LEU A 224 -14.92 2.54 -1.08
CA LEU A 224 -14.14 1.36 -0.72
C LEU A 224 -14.42 0.91 0.72
N LEU A 225 -14.49 1.86 1.67
CA LEU A 225 -14.79 1.57 3.08
C LEU A 225 -16.21 1.02 3.27
N LEU A 226 -17.19 1.57 2.56
CA LEU A 226 -18.60 1.13 2.64
C LEU A 226 -18.79 -0.28 2.06
N ASN A 227 -18.15 -0.59 0.93
CA ASN A 227 -18.30 -1.88 0.27
C ASN A 227 -17.72 -3.07 1.07
N GLN A 228 -16.87 -2.80 2.06
CA GLN A 228 -16.41 -3.83 3.00
C GLN A 228 -17.51 -4.31 3.94
N ASP A 229 -18.45 -3.44 4.30
CA ASP A 229 -19.52 -3.78 5.23
C ASP A 229 -20.57 -4.72 4.62
N SER A 230 -20.65 -4.76 3.28
CA SER A 230 -21.62 -5.54 2.51
C SER A 230 -21.15 -6.94 2.11
N SER A 231 -19.89 -7.33 2.35
CA SER A 231 -19.43 -8.70 2.06
C SER A 231 -19.94 -9.70 3.11
N PRO A 232 -20.55 -10.83 2.73
CA PRO A 232 -21.08 -11.80 3.68
C PRO A 232 -19.97 -12.35 4.55
N ARG A 233 -20.12 -12.22 5.88
CA ARG A 233 -19.22 -12.81 6.87
C ARG A 233 -19.36 -14.33 6.78
N ILE A 234 -18.45 -14.99 6.08
CA ILE A 234 -18.40 -16.46 6.08
C ILE A 234 -18.11 -16.88 7.53
N ALA A 235 -19.12 -17.42 8.19
CA ALA A 235 -18.98 -18.06 9.49
C ALA A 235 -18.02 -19.24 9.31
N GLY A 236 -16.83 -19.16 9.92
CA GLY A 236 -15.95 -20.31 10.03
C GLY A 236 -16.68 -21.47 10.72
N PRO A 237 -16.35 -22.74 10.39
CA PRO A 237 -17.02 -23.89 10.94
C PRO A 237 -16.97 -23.85 12.47
N GLY A 238 -18.14 -23.59 13.07
CA GLY A 238 -18.30 -23.52 14.50
C GLY A 238 -18.00 -24.88 15.12
N GLN A 239 -17.18 -24.84 16.16
CA GLN A 239 -17.07 -25.90 17.16
C GLN A 239 -18.46 -26.40 17.54
N ALA A 240 -18.75 -27.66 17.22
CA ALA A 240 -19.83 -28.39 17.85
C ALA A 240 -19.44 -28.59 19.32
N ALA A 241 -19.91 -27.70 20.19
CA ALA A 241 -19.88 -27.91 21.63
C ALA A 241 -20.90 -29.01 21.98
N GLY A 242 -20.43 -29.99 22.74
CA GLY A 242 -21.20 -31.15 23.15
C GLY A 242 -22.26 -30.86 24.21
N HIS A 243 -23.24 -31.77 24.23
CA HIS A 243 -24.08 -32.23 25.34
C HIS A 243 -24.88 -31.21 26.17
N CYS A 244 -26.21 -31.36 26.12
CA CYS A 244 -26.97 -31.54 27.35
C CYS A 244 -28.21 -32.41 27.13
N VAL A 245 -28.50 -33.20 28.17
CA VAL A 245 -29.38 -34.36 28.26
C VAL A 245 -30.86 -33.96 28.23
N ALA A 246 -31.70 -34.74 27.53
CA ALA A 246 -33.15 -34.74 27.75
C ALA A 246 -33.59 -36.11 28.31
N VAL A 247 -33.94 -36.12 29.59
CA VAL A 247 -34.58 -37.24 30.29
C VAL A 247 -36.03 -37.32 29.78
N SER A 248 -36.44 -38.48 29.26
CA SER A 248 -37.85 -38.74 28.90
C SER A 248 -38.58 -39.42 30.05
N PRO A 249 -39.77 -38.97 30.47
CA PRO A 249 -40.58 -39.66 31.47
C PRO A 249 -41.47 -40.74 30.83
N LEU A 250 -41.89 -41.67 31.67
CA LEU A 250 -42.66 -42.89 31.38
C LEU A 250 -43.91 -42.65 30.53
N GLY A 251 -44.21 -43.63 29.66
CA GLY A 251 -45.52 -43.81 29.03
C GLY A 251 -45.78 -45.30 28.78
N THR A 252 -46.62 -45.88 29.63
CA THR A 252 -47.15 -47.25 29.55
C THR A 252 -48.14 -47.41 28.40
N SER A 253 -48.14 -48.57 27.73
CA SER A 253 -49.32 -49.08 27.02
C SER A 253 -49.25 -50.60 26.80
N PRO A 254 -50.40 -51.29 26.69
CA PRO A 254 -50.55 -52.68 27.11
C PRO A 254 -50.43 -53.70 25.98
N ARG A 255 -50.26 -54.96 26.40
CA ARG A 255 -50.38 -56.18 25.60
C ARG A 255 -51.71 -56.24 24.85
N SER A 256 -51.68 -56.77 23.62
CA SER A 256 -52.77 -57.58 23.09
C SER A 256 -52.27 -58.52 21.98
N VAL A 257 -52.59 -59.79 22.21
CA VAL A 257 -52.64 -61.00 21.35
C VAL A 257 -51.34 -61.49 20.71
#